data_AF-A0A398BGV2-F1
#
_entry.id   AF-A0A398BGV2-F1
#
_cell.length_a   1.000
_cell.length_b   1.000
_cell.length_c   1.000
_cell.angle_alpha   90.00
_cell.angle_beta   90.00
_cell.angle_gamma   90.00
#
_symmetry.space_group_name_H-M   'P 1'
#
loop_
_entity.id
_entity.type
_entity.pdbx_description
1 polymer ?
#
loop_
_entity_poly.entity_id
_entity_poly.type
_entity_poly.pdbx_seq_one_letter_code
_entity_poly.pdbx_strand_id
1 'polypeptide(L)'
;MRLGEAKNAISNFKKVSCDESKTLDLMLFYVEIGTEFTNTYGGMDGKFYDSMASMYNKVVIECNKNEQFFIVFKDRLYSVVQASEGIGWGYHDELCDIYYSIDWEIEEDE
;
A
#
# COMPACT_ATOMS: atom_id res chain seq x y z
N MET A 1 -0.55 -10.46 -12.93
CA MET A 1 -1.17 -9.13 -12.68
C MET A 1 -0.71 -8.12 -13.73
N ARG A 2 -1.57 -7.22 -14.24
CA ARG A 2 -1.20 -6.18 -15.22
C ARG A 2 -1.00 -4.82 -14.53
N LEU A 3 0.20 -4.62 -13.95
CA LEU A 3 0.49 -3.44 -13.12
C LEU A 3 0.24 -2.10 -13.83
N GLY A 4 0.65 -1.99 -15.09
CA GLY A 4 0.49 -0.76 -15.87
C GLY A 4 -0.97 -0.39 -16.10
N GLU A 5 -1.82 -1.37 -16.40
CA GLU A 5 -3.26 -1.13 -16.59
C GLU A 5 -3.95 -0.71 -15.28
N ALA A 6 -3.60 -1.35 -14.16
CA ALA A 6 -4.13 -0.99 -12.85
C ALA A 6 -3.74 0.45 -12.44
N LYS A 7 -2.46 0.82 -12.61
CA LYS A 7 -1.99 2.20 -12.35
C LYS A 7 -2.70 3.23 -13.24
N ASN A 8 -2.96 2.89 -14.50
CA ASN A 8 -3.68 3.76 -15.42
C ASN A 8 -5.15 3.93 -14.99
N ALA A 9 -5.79 2.85 -14.54
CA ALA A 9 -7.16 2.90 -14.01
C ALA A 9 -7.26 3.81 -12.78
N ILE A 10 -6.36 3.67 -11.81
CA ILE A 10 -6.27 4.55 -10.62
C ILE A 10 -6.08 6.01 -11.04
N SER A 11 -5.14 6.26 -11.95
CA SER A 11 -4.84 7.62 -12.43
C SER A 11 -6.03 8.27 -13.13
N ASN A 12 -6.78 7.50 -13.92
CA ASN A 12 -7.99 7.98 -14.58
C ASN A 12 -9.11 8.21 -13.56
N PHE A 13 -9.29 7.31 -12.59
CA PHE A 13 -10.27 7.46 -11.52
C PHE A 13 -10.03 8.75 -10.73
N LYS A 14 -8.77 9.03 -10.34
CA LYS A 14 -8.39 10.27 -9.64
C LYS A 14 -8.82 11.52 -10.41
N LYS A 15 -8.57 11.54 -11.72
CA LYS A 15 -8.89 12.69 -12.59
C LYS A 15 -10.39 12.93 -12.75
N VAL A 16 -11.20 11.88 -12.78
CA VAL A 16 -12.64 11.98 -13.06
C VAL A 16 -13.45 12.19 -11.79
N SER A 17 -13.10 11.49 -10.72
CA SER A 17 -13.86 11.56 -9.45
C SER A 17 -13.54 12.79 -8.62
N CYS A 18 -12.29 13.26 -8.67
CA CYS A 18 -11.74 14.21 -7.68
C CYS A 18 -11.96 13.77 -6.21
N ASP A 19 -12.17 12.47 -5.98
CA ASP A 19 -12.41 11.88 -4.66
C ASP A 19 -11.11 11.27 -4.15
N GLU A 20 -10.44 12.00 -3.27
CA GLU A 20 -9.12 11.64 -2.77
C GLU A 20 -9.16 10.38 -1.90
N SER A 21 -10.18 10.26 -1.03
CA SER A 21 -10.36 9.10 -0.16
C SER A 21 -10.53 7.81 -0.99
N LYS A 22 -11.40 7.82 -2.00
CA LYS A 22 -11.56 6.66 -2.89
C LYS A 22 -10.34 6.39 -3.77
N THR A 23 -9.59 7.43 -4.11
CA THR A 23 -8.34 7.24 -4.84
C THR A 23 -7.31 6.51 -3.96
N LEU A 24 -7.19 6.91 -2.69
CA LEU A 24 -6.32 6.25 -1.71
C LEU A 24 -6.74 4.80 -1.46
N ASP A 25 -8.05 4.56 -1.35
CA ASP A 25 -8.62 3.21 -1.23
C ASP A 25 -8.18 2.30 -2.39
N LEU A 26 -8.30 2.77 -3.63
CA LEU A 26 -7.84 2.01 -4.81
C LEU A 26 -6.32 1.83 -4.85
N MET A 27 -5.56 2.81 -4.37
CA MET A 27 -4.09 2.70 -4.29
C MET A 27 -3.66 1.66 -3.26
N LEU A 28 -4.31 1.61 -2.10
CA LEU A 28 -4.03 0.61 -1.08
C LEU A 28 -4.48 -0.78 -1.56
N PHE A 29 -5.65 -0.88 -2.18
CA PHE A 29 -6.15 -2.12 -2.78
C PHE A 29 -5.19 -2.69 -3.84
N TYR A 30 -4.54 -1.83 -4.63
CA TYR A 30 -3.51 -2.27 -5.56
C TYR A 30 -2.33 -2.98 -4.86
N VAL A 31 -1.93 -2.49 -3.68
CA VAL A 31 -0.85 -3.10 -2.88
C VAL A 31 -1.32 -4.40 -2.25
N GLU A 32 -2.51 -4.42 -1.64
CA GLU A 32 -3.11 -5.62 -1.04
C GLU A 32 -3.17 -6.77 -2.03
N ILE A 33 -3.69 -6.53 -3.23
CA ILE A 33 -3.76 -7.54 -4.29
C ILE A 33 -2.36 -7.94 -4.78
N GLY A 34 -1.41 -7.02 -4.81
CA GLY A 34 -0.02 -7.34 -5.17
C GLY A 34 0.66 -8.28 -4.17
N THR A 35 0.46 -8.04 -2.88
CA THR A 35 0.96 -8.88 -1.79
C THR A 35 0.28 -10.25 -1.79
N GLU A 36 -1.05 -10.30 -1.88
CA GLU A 36 -1.81 -11.54 -1.96
C GLU A 36 -1.41 -12.38 -3.19
N PHE A 37 -1.25 -11.73 -4.34
CA PHE A 37 -0.80 -12.38 -5.57
C PHE A 37 0.59 -13.02 -5.39
N THR A 38 1.48 -12.36 -4.66
CA THR A 38 2.80 -12.91 -4.32
C THR A 38 2.68 -14.10 -3.38
N ASN A 39 1.89 -14.01 -2.32
CA ASN A 39 1.69 -15.12 -1.38
C ASN A 39 1.05 -16.35 -2.04
N THR A 40 0.21 -16.12 -3.04
CA THR A 40 -0.48 -17.21 -3.75
C THR A 40 0.41 -17.88 -4.80
N TYR A 41 1.17 -17.11 -5.58
CA TYR A 41 1.84 -17.62 -6.78
C TYR A 41 3.36 -17.55 -6.73
N GLY A 42 3.94 -16.70 -5.88
CA GLY A 42 5.37 -16.47 -5.77
C GLY A 42 6.04 -16.01 -7.07
N GLY A 43 7.37 -15.90 -7.06
CA GLY A 43 8.17 -15.70 -8.27
C GLY A 43 8.07 -14.30 -8.90
N MET A 44 7.69 -13.26 -8.14
CA MET A 44 7.80 -11.88 -8.61
C MET A 44 9.24 -11.39 -8.55
N ASP A 45 9.60 -10.46 -9.44
CA ASP A 45 10.91 -9.82 -9.47
C ASP A 45 10.96 -8.56 -8.60
N GLY A 46 12.16 -8.04 -8.35
CA GLY A 46 12.35 -6.81 -7.56
C GLY A 46 11.52 -5.62 -8.06
N LYS A 47 11.38 -5.45 -9.39
CA LYS A 47 10.61 -4.33 -9.97
C LYS A 47 9.13 -4.37 -9.63
N PHE A 48 8.57 -5.57 -9.47
CA PHE A 48 7.22 -5.73 -8.97
C PHE A 48 7.09 -5.18 -7.54
N TYR A 49 8.02 -5.54 -6.65
CA TYR A 49 8.01 -5.08 -5.26
C TYR A 49 8.31 -3.59 -5.12
N ASP A 50 9.26 -3.04 -5.89
CA ASP A 50 9.50 -1.60 -5.99
C ASP A 50 8.20 -0.85 -6.34
N SER A 51 7.39 -1.45 -7.22
CA SER A 51 6.10 -0.87 -7.60
C SER A 51 5.06 -0.92 -6.48
N MET A 52 5.08 -1.94 -5.62
CA MET A 52 4.16 -2.06 -4.49
C MET A 52 4.57 -1.08 -3.39
N ALA A 53 5.83 -1.10 -2.99
CA ALA A 53 6.36 -0.22 -1.96
C ALA A 53 6.21 1.27 -2.35
N SER A 54 6.47 1.63 -3.61
CA SER A 54 6.26 3.00 -4.10
C SER A 54 4.78 3.43 -4.05
N MET A 55 3.83 2.52 -4.27
CA MET A 55 2.41 2.84 -4.16
C MET A 55 2.00 2.97 -2.69
N TYR A 56 2.46 2.04 -1.85
CA TYR A 56 2.23 2.03 -0.41
C TYR A 56 2.73 3.32 0.25
N ASN A 57 3.96 3.73 -0.06
CA ASN A 57 4.53 4.99 0.41
C ASN A 57 3.67 6.21 0.06
N LYS A 58 3.08 6.26 -1.15
CA LYS A 58 2.18 7.36 -1.51
C LYS A 58 0.93 7.39 -0.65
N VAL A 59 0.37 6.22 -0.29
CA VAL A 59 -0.78 6.15 0.61
C VAL A 59 -0.40 6.66 1.99
N VAL A 60 0.73 6.22 2.54
CA VAL A 60 1.24 6.65 3.85
C VAL A 60 1.53 8.16 3.88
N ILE A 61 2.15 8.72 2.83
CA ILE A 61 2.37 10.17 2.72
C ILE A 61 1.06 10.96 2.80
N GLU A 62 -0.01 10.52 2.15
CA GLU A 62 -1.30 11.21 2.26
C GLU A 62 -1.95 11.00 3.63
N CYS A 63 -1.74 9.85 4.27
CA CYS A 63 -2.18 9.61 5.65
C CYS A 63 -1.48 10.55 6.64
N ASN A 64 -0.18 10.79 6.50
CA ASN A 64 0.56 11.74 7.37
C ASN A 64 0.11 13.21 7.17
N LYS A 65 -0.53 13.54 6.05
CA LYS A 65 -1.10 14.89 5.85
C LYS A 65 -2.48 15.06 6.46
N ASN A 66 -3.19 13.96 6.73
CA ASN A 66 -4.57 13.99 7.19
C ASN A 66 -4.87 12.76 8.06
N GLU A 67 -4.95 12.98 9.37
CA GLU A 67 -5.26 11.96 10.37
C GLU A 67 -6.55 11.18 10.05
N GLN A 68 -7.55 11.81 9.43
CA GLN A 68 -8.79 11.10 9.06
C GLN A 68 -8.54 10.02 7.99
N PHE A 69 -7.57 10.21 7.10
CA PHE A 69 -7.17 9.15 6.18
C PHE A 69 -6.43 8.03 6.92
N PHE A 70 -5.55 8.37 7.86
CA PHE A 70 -4.89 7.38 8.69
C PHE A 70 -5.88 6.52 9.46
N ILE A 71 -6.85 7.13 10.17
CA ILE A 71 -7.89 6.42 10.92
C ILE A 71 -8.66 5.43 10.03
N VAL A 72 -8.95 5.81 8.79
CA VAL A 72 -9.68 4.95 7.84
C VAL A 72 -8.83 3.78 7.32
N PHE A 73 -7.52 3.97 7.19
CA PHE A 73 -6.65 3.00 6.51
C PHE A 73 -5.68 2.24 7.43
N LYS A 74 -5.54 2.61 8.71
CA LYS A 74 -4.52 2.07 9.63
C LYS A 74 -4.48 0.53 9.68
N ASP A 75 -5.63 -0.11 9.84
CA ASP A 75 -5.71 -1.57 9.97
C ASP A 75 -5.28 -2.28 8.69
N ARG A 76 -5.62 -1.69 7.53
CA ARG A 76 -5.27 -2.23 6.21
C ARG A 76 -3.80 -2.02 5.90
N LEU A 77 -3.24 -0.86 6.25
CA LEU A 77 -1.80 -0.59 6.14
C LEU A 77 -1.01 -1.64 6.93
N TYR A 78 -1.37 -1.85 8.20
CA TYR A 78 -0.71 -2.87 9.03
C TYR A 78 -0.90 -4.29 8.49
N SER A 79 -2.11 -4.62 8.02
CA SER A 79 -2.38 -5.94 7.42
C SER A 79 -1.50 -6.23 6.21
N VAL A 80 -1.20 -5.23 5.38
CA VAL A 80 -0.24 -5.37 4.26
C VAL A 80 1.17 -5.66 4.75
N VAL A 81 1.62 -4.98 5.83
CA VAL A 81 2.92 -5.24 6.44
C VAL A 81 3.00 -6.67 6.94
N GLN A 82 2.01 -7.13 7.70
CA GLN A 82 1.95 -8.51 8.20
C GLN A 82 1.92 -9.53 7.07
N ALA A 83 1.08 -9.31 6.05
CA ALA A 83 0.99 -10.21 4.90
C ALA A 83 2.25 -10.25 4.04
N SER A 84 3.16 -9.28 4.18
CA SER A 84 4.42 -9.24 3.44
C SER A 84 5.56 -10.02 4.11
N GLU A 85 5.36 -10.50 5.34
CA GLU A 85 6.38 -11.24 6.08
C GLU A 85 6.88 -12.46 5.28
N GLY A 86 8.21 -12.62 5.21
CA GLY A 86 8.84 -13.71 4.47
C GLY A 86 8.90 -13.51 2.95
N ILE A 87 8.31 -12.44 2.40
CA ILE A 87 8.52 -12.07 0.99
C ILE A 87 9.93 -11.49 0.83
N GLY A 88 10.67 -12.01 -0.16
CA GLY A 88 12.06 -11.60 -0.43
C GLY A 88 12.21 -10.20 -1.02
N TRP A 89 13.41 -9.91 -1.54
CA TRP A 89 13.79 -8.62 -2.16
C TRP A 89 13.77 -7.41 -1.21
N GLY A 90 13.77 -7.63 0.11
CA GLY A 90 13.64 -6.55 1.09
C GLY A 90 12.26 -5.90 1.11
N TYR A 91 11.26 -6.53 0.48
CA TYR A 91 9.92 -5.95 0.37
C TYR A 91 9.26 -5.75 1.73
N HIS A 92 9.33 -6.75 2.61
CA HIS A 92 8.81 -6.63 3.97
C HIS A 92 9.49 -5.51 4.74
N ASP A 93 10.83 -5.45 4.68
CA ASP A 93 11.63 -4.46 5.38
C ASP A 93 11.27 -3.04 4.93
N GLU A 94 11.14 -2.80 3.62
CA GLU A 94 10.75 -1.50 3.06
C GLU A 94 9.32 -1.10 3.49
N LEU A 95 8.37 -2.04 3.53
CA LEU A 95 7.02 -1.76 4.00
C LEU A 95 6.99 -1.43 5.50
N CYS A 96 7.79 -2.11 6.31
CA CYS A 96 7.97 -1.80 7.73
C CYS A 96 8.53 -0.37 7.90
N ASP A 97 9.62 -0.04 7.20
CA ASP A 97 10.23 1.30 7.26
C ASP A 97 9.22 2.40 6.89
N ILE A 98 8.41 2.17 5.85
CA ILE A 98 7.36 3.11 5.44
C ILE A 98 6.25 3.18 6.51
N TYR A 99 5.76 2.05 7.02
CA TYR A 99 4.66 2.02 7.99
C TYR A 99 5.03 2.71 9.31
N TYR A 100 6.22 2.42 9.84
CA TYR A 100 6.69 3.03 11.09
C TYR A 100 7.16 4.49 10.92
N SER A 101 7.07 5.05 9.72
CA SER A 101 7.24 6.50 9.48
C SER A 101 5.94 7.31 9.65
N ILE A 102 4.84 6.66 10.04
CA ILE A 102 3.57 7.33 10.32
C ILE A 102 3.70 8.16 11.62
N ASP A 103 3.34 9.44 11.54
CA ASP A 103 3.51 10.40 12.65
C ASP A 103 2.39 10.31 13.72
N TRP A 104 1.32 9.56 13.42
CA TRP A 104 0.16 9.40 14.29
C TRP A 104 0.37 8.30 15.33
N GLU A 105 -0.34 8.36 16.45
CA GLU A 105 -0.28 7.31 17.46
C GLU A 105 -0.83 6.00 16.87
N ILE A 106 0.06 5.01 16.78
CA ILE A 106 -0.29 3.64 16.44
C ILE A 106 -0.62 2.97 17.78
N GLU A 107 -1.90 2.72 18.04
CA GLU A 107 -2.29 1.84 19.14
C GLU A 107 -1.74 0.44 18.82
N GLU A 108 -0.73 -0.01 19.56
CA GLU A 108 -0.31 -1.42 19.53
C GLU A 108 -1.42 -2.24 20.19
N ASP A 109 -2.20 -2.98 19.39
CA ASP A 109 -3.13 -3.97 19.92
C ASP A 109 -2.30 -5.08 20.60
N GLU A 110 -2.38 -5.14 21.94
CA GLU A 110 -1.76 -6.13 22.85
C GLU A 110 -2.32 -7.56 22.67
#